data_AF-A0A2K3N195-F1
#
_entry.id   AF-A0A2K3N195-F1
#
_cell.length_a   1.000
_cell.length_b   1.000
_cell.length_c   1.000
_cell.angle_alpha   90.00
_cell.angle_beta   90.00
_cell.angle_gamma   90.00
#
_symmetry.space_group_name_H-M   'P 1'
#
loop_
_entity.id
_entity.type
_entity.pdbx_description
1 polymer ?
#
loop_
_entity_poly.entity_id
_entity_poly.type
_entity_poly.pdbx_seq_one_letter_code
_entity_poly.pdbx_strand_id
1 'polypeptide(L)'
;MVICELPNEKEAVYGALDKWTAWETEFPLIAVAKALNILRKRGQWVRVIQLAKWMLSKGQGATMGTYDTLLLAFGMEQRVDEAESLWNMIIHAHTRSVSKRLFSRMISLYDHHNLPDKIVEVFADMEELRVKPDEDTVRKVTSAFKKLGQEEKRKLVIKRYGLKWKYIHFNGERVRVRTQTWEEDQL
;
A
#
# COMPACT_ATOMS: atom_id res chain seq x y z
N MET A 1 -10.54 -10.09 -25.14
CA MET A 1 -9.06 -10.09 -25.15
C MET A 1 -8.53 -10.72 -23.87
N VAL A 2 -7.63 -11.71 -23.97
CA VAL A 2 -7.01 -12.35 -22.80
C VAL A 2 -5.59 -11.78 -22.62
N ILE A 3 -5.46 -10.71 -21.83
CA ILE A 3 -4.17 -10.04 -21.57
C ILE A 3 -3.13 -11.00 -20.97
N CYS A 4 -3.59 -12.06 -20.30
CA CYS A 4 -2.73 -13.05 -19.64
C CYS A 4 -1.81 -13.80 -20.63
N GLU A 5 -2.22 -13.94 -21.89
CA GLU A 5 -1.55 -14.79 -22.90
C GLU A 5 -0.52 -14.03 -23.75
N LEU A 6 -0.39 -12.70 -23.59
CA LEU A 6 0.53 -11.89 -24.37
C LEU A 6 1.99 -12.11 -23.92
N PRO A 7 3.00 -11.65 -24.66
CA PRO A 7 4.35 -11.46 -24.10
C PRO A 7 4.33 -10.42 -22.96
N ASN A 8 5.34 -10.45 -22.09
CA ASN A 8 5.53 -9.41 -21.06
C ASN A 8 6.18 -8.13 -21.60
N GLU A 9 6.37 -8.02 -22.90
CA GLU A 9 6.88 -6.82 -23.55
C GLU A 9 5.84 -5.70 -23.52
N LYS A 10 6.27 -4.49 -23.18
CA LYS A 10 5.38 -3.33 -23.05
C LYS A 10 4.65 -3.06 -24.37
N GLU A 11 5.37 -3.10 -25.48
CA GLU A 11 4.89 -2.83 -26.83
C GLU A 11 3.80 -3.81 -27.25
N ALA A 12 4.00 -5.10 -26.96
CA ALA A 12 3.01 -6.14 -27.26
C ALA A 12 1.70 -5.92 -26.47
N VAL A 13 1.82 -5.63 -25.17
CA VAL A 13 0.66 -5.43 -24.29
C VAL A 13 -0.08 -4.15 -24.63
N TYR A 14 0.64 -3.04 -24.76
CA TYR A 14 0.07 -1.73 -25.04
C TYR A 14 -0.53 -1.71 -26.45
N GLY A 15 0.15 -2.30 -27.43
CA GLY A 15 -0.35 -2.41 -28.80
C GLY A 15 -1.64 -3.24 -28.88
N ALA A 16 -1.74 -4.34 -28.13
CA ALA A 16 -2.98 -5.13 -28.06
C ALA A 16 -4.13 -4.35 -27.40
N LEU A 17 -3.85 -3.65 -26.29
CA LEU A 17 -4.83 -2.83 -25.57
C LEU A 17 -5.30 -1.62 -26.41
N ASP A 18 -4.40 -0.99 -27.16
CA ASP A 18 -4.71 0.13 -28.04
C ASP A 18 -5.56 -0.33 -29.22
N LYS A 19 -5.22 -1.46 -29.85
CA LYS A 19 -6.03 -2.08 -30.90
C LYS A 19 -7.43 -2.44 -30.40
N TRP A 20 -7.55 -2.99 -29.19
CA TRP A 20 -8.85 -3.29 -28.61
C TRP A 20 -9.67 -2.02 -28.38
N THR A 21 -9.08 -0.99 -27.78
CA THR A 21 -9.76 0.26 -27.46
C THR A 21 -10.19 1.05 -28.71
N ALA A 22 -9.48 0.89 -29.84
CA ALA A 22 -9.79 1.59 -31.08
C ALA A 22 -11.17 1.26 -31.69
N TRP A 23 -11.77 0.12 -31.31
CA TRP A 23 -13.11 -0.29 -31.75
C TRP A 23 -14.21 0.05 -30.74
N GLU A 24 -13.86 0.59 -29.58
CA GLU A 24 -14.80 0.92 -28.52
C GLU A 24 -15.25 2.39 -28.66
N THR A 25 -16.55 2.65 -28.53
CA THR A 25 -17.11 4.01 -28.59
C THR A 25 -16.71 4.86 -27.39
N GLU A 26 -16.52 4.24 -26.24
CA GLU A 26 -16.08 4.87 -24.99
C GLU A 26 -14.90 4.10 -24.40
N PHE A 27 -14.08 4.77 -23.58
CA PHE A 27 -12.97 4.08 -22.92
C PHE A 27 -13.52 2.96 -22.01
N PRO A 28 -13.07 1.70 -22.15
CA PRO A 28 -13.70 0.54 -21.51
C PRO A 28 -13.29 0.39 -20.03
N LEU A 29 -13.51 1.44 -19.23
CA LEU A 29 -13.02 1.58 -17.85
C LEU A 29 -13.51 0.45 -16.94
N ILE A 30 -14.78 0.05 -17.07
CA ILE A 30 -15.37 -1.03 -16.28
C ILE A 30 -14.68 -2.37 -16.58
N ALA A 31 -14.44 -2.66 -17.86
CA ALA A 31 -13.76 -3.89 -18.27
C ALA A 31 -12.31 -3.91 -17.80
N VAL A 32 -11.59 -2.79 -17.91
CA VAL A 32 -10.21 -2.64 -17.42
C VAL A 32 -10.13 -2.81 -15.90
N ALA A 33 -11.04 -2.19 -15.15
CA ALA A 33 -11.11 -2.34 -13.68
C ALA A 33 -11.42 -3.78 -13.27
N LYS A 34 -12.30 -4.47 -14.00
CA LYS A 34 -12.58 -5.90 -13.79
C LYS A 34 -11.34 -6.76 -14.06
N ALA A 35 -10.63 -6.49 -15.16
CA ALA A 35 -9.40 -7.19 -15.51
C ALA A 35 -8.30 -6.98 -14.45
N LEU A 36 -8.06 -5.75 -14.00
CA LEU A 36 -7.12 -5.44 -12.91
C LEU A 36 -7.44 -6.25 -11.64
N ASN A 37 -8.72 -6.34 -11.25
CA ASN A 37 -9.13 -7.13 -10.10
C ASN A 37 -8.88 -8.63 -10.27
N ILE A 38 -9.10 -9.18 -11.47
CA ILE A 38 -8.85 -10.60 -11.77
C ILE A 38 -7.34 -10.88 -11.74
N LEU A 39 -6.53 -10.05 -12.40
CA LEU A 39 -5.07 -10.18 -12.44
C LEU A 39 -4.47 -10.10 -11.03
N ARG A 40 -4.95 -9.16 -10.22
CA ARG A 40 -4.56 -9.02 -8.80
C ARG A 40 -4.88 -10.28 -8.00
N LYS A 41 -6.10 -10.84 -8.15
CA LYS A 41 -6.49 -12.08 -7.45
C LYS A 41 -5.64 -13.29 -7.87
N ARG A 42 -5.11 -13.28 -9.10
CA ARG A 42 -4.22 -14.32 -9.63
C ARG A 42 -2.73 -14.07 -9.32
N GLY A 43 -2.40 -12.98 -8.64
CA GLY A 43 -1.00 -12.62 -8.36
C GLY A 43 -0.18 -12.27 -9.61
N GLN A 44 -0.82 -11.91 -10.72
CA GLN A 44 -0.11 -11.53 -11.95
C GLN A 44 0.32 -10.06 -11.87
N TRP A 45 1.25 -9.75 -10.98
CA TRP A 45 1.59 -8.36 -10.63
C TRP A 45 2.25 -7.59 -11.77
N VAL A 46 3.13 -8.22 -12.57
CA VAL A 46 3.64 -7.63 -13.82
C VAL A 46 2.49 -7.14 -14.72
N ARG A 47 1.44 -7.95 -14.88
CA ARG A 47 0.25 -7.58 -15.69
C ARG A 47 -0.57 -6.48 -15.06
N VAL A 48 -0.71 -6.48 -13.75
CA VAL A 48 -1.36 -5.40 -13.01
C VAL A 48 -0.63 -4.08 -13.29
N ILE A 49 0.70 -4.07 -13.22
CA ILE A 49 1.52 -2.88 -13.51
C ILE A 49 1.31 -2.42 -14.94
N GLN A 50 1.42 -3.32 -15.92
CA GLN A 50 1.26 -2.99 -17.33
C GLN A 50 -0.12 -2.41 -17.64
N LEU A 51 -1.19 -3.06 -17.19
CA LEU A 51 -2.55 -2.63 -17.45
C LEU A 51 -2.87 -1.31 -16.76
N ALA A 52 -2.45 -1.13 -15.50
CA ALA A 52 -2.69 0.12 -14.78
C ALA A 52 -1.87 1.28 -15.35
N LYS A 53 -0.59 1.09 -15.70
CA LYS A 53 0.22 2.12 -16.36
C LYS A 53 -0.33 2.48 -17.74
N TRP A 54 -0.79 1.49 -18.51
CA TRP A 54 -1.44 1.75 -19.80
C TRP A 54 -2.69 2.61 -19.61
N MET A 55 -3.57 2.25 -18.68
CA MET A 55 -4.78 3.01 -18.37
C MET A 55 -4.46 4.46 -18.01
N LEU A 56 -3.47 4.68 -17.13
CA LEU A 56 -3.02 6.02 -16.76
C LEU A 56 -2.42 6.79 -17.95
N SER A 57 -1.70 6.13 -18.86
CA SER A 57 -1.13 6.77 -20.06
C SER A 57 -2.18 7.29 -21.04
N LYS A 58 -3.43 6.80 -20.94
CA LYS A 58 -4.58 7.32 -21.69
C LYS A 58 -5.32 8.44 -20.97
N GLY A 59 -4.77 8.92 -19.84
CA GLY A 59 -5.43 9.90 -18.97
C GLY A 59 -6.59 9.33 -18.16
N GLN A 60 -6.72 8.00 -18.08
CA GLN A 60 -7.85 7.34 -17.48
C GLN A 60 -7.51 6.72 -16.13
N GLY A 61 -8.49 6.65 -15.24
CA GLY A 61 -8.38 5.90 -14.00
C GLY A 61 -7.33 6.43 -13.00
N ALA A 62 -6.97 7.71 -13.06
CA ALA A 62 -6.14 8.39 -12.05
C ALA A 62 -6.88 8.54 -10.71
N THR A 63 -7.04 7.43 -10.01
CA THR A 63 -7.78 7.35 -8.73
C THR A 63 -6.87 6.82 -7.62
N MET A 64 -7.20 7.13 -6.37
CA MET A 64 -6.50 6.57 -5.20
C MET A 64 -6.50 5.03 -5.19
N GLY A 65 -7.54 4.38 -5.72
CA GLY A 65 -7.61 2.93 -5.85
C GLY A 65 -6.65 2.35 -6.89
N THR A 66 -6.45 3.06 -8.00
CA THR A 66 -5.44 2.69 -9.02
C THR A 66 -4.03 2.87 -8.48
N TYR A 67 -3.76 3.98 -7.79
CA TYR A 67 -2.47 4.22 -7.14
C TYR A 67 -2.16 3.18 -6.07
N ASP A 68 -3.13 2.86 -5.21
CA ASP A 68 -3.01 1.75 -4.25
C ASP A 68 -2.60 0.46 -4.98
N THR A 69 -3.36 0.08 -6.01
CA THR A 69 -3.11 -1.14 -6.78
C THR A 69 -1.70 -1.18 -7.39
N LEU A 70 -1.22 -0.06 -7.96
CA LEU A 70 0.14 0.04 -8.50
C LEU A 70 1.21 -0.09 -7.42
N LEU A 71 1.06 0.60 -6.28
CA LEU A 71 2.02 0.51 -5.18
C LEU A 71 2.11 -0.92 -4.63
N LEU A 72 0.98 -1.64 -4.50
CA LEU A 72 1.03 -3.05 -4.13
C LEU A 72 1.76 -3.89 -5.17
N ALA A 73 1.44 -3.71 -6.45
CA ALA A 73 2.06 -4.51 -7.50
C ALA A 73 3.58 -4.27 -7.59
N PHE A 74 4.04 -3.02 -7.44
CA PHE A 74 5.47 -2.73 -7.34
C PHE A 74 6.13 -3.38 -6.13
N GLY A 75 5.47 -3.33 -4.97
CA GLY A 75 5.95 -4.02 -3.76
C GLY A 75 6.09 -5.53 -3.96
N MET A 76 5.14 -6.17 -4.65
CA MET A 76 5.18 -7.61 -4.93
C MET A 76 6.22 -8.00 -6.00
N GLU A 77 6.57 -7.08 -6.90
CA GLU A 77 7.57 -7.28 -7.95
C GLU A 77 8.98 -6.78 -7.55
N GLN A 78 9.21 -6.43 -6.29
CA GLN A 78 10.48 -5.88 -5.79
C GLN A 78 10.94 -4.58 -6.49
N ARG A 79 10.00 -3.79 -7.00
CA ARG A 79 10.26 -2.54 -7.74
C ARG A 79 10.12 -1.33 -6.83
N VAL A 80 10.92 -1.26 -5.78
CA VAL A 80 10.81 -0.22 -4.74
C VAL A 80 11.00 1.18 -5.33
N ASP A 81 12.01 1.40 -6.18
CA ASP A 81 12.29 2.72 -6.78
C ASP A 81 11.11 3.30 -7.57
N GLU A 82 10.36 2.44 -8.26
CA GLU A 82 9.16 2.86 -8.99
C GLU A 82 7.98 3.14 -8.06
N ALA A 83 7.88 2.42 -6.93
CA ALA A 83 6.93 2.73 -5.89
C ALA A 83 7.24 4.09 -5.25
N GLU A 84 8.51 4.40 -4.97
CA GLU A 84 8.94 5.70 -4.43
C GLU A 84 8.65 6.83 -5.42
N SER A 85 8.98 6.63 -6.69
CA SER A 85 8.68 7.60 -7.75
C SER A 85 7.18 7.89 -7.85
N LEU A 86 6.34 6.85 -7.80
CA LEU A 86 4.89 7.01 -7.80
C LEU A 86 4.39 7.68 -6.50
N TRP A 87 4.94 7.32 -5.35
CA TRP A 87 4.60 7.91 -4.06
C TRP A 87 4.88 9.42 -4.04
N ASN A 88 6.06 9.84 -4.46
CA ASN A 88 6.44 11.25 -4.53
C ASN A 88 5.50 12.03 -5.45
N MET A 89 5.15 11.47 -6.61
CA MET A 89 4.15 12.07 -7.50
C MET A 89 2.80 12.26 -6.80
N ILE A 90 2.31 11.24 -6.09
CA ILE A 90 1.04 11.31 -5.36
C ILE A 90 1.09 12.39 -4.28
N ILE A 91 2.14 12.42 -3.47
CA ILE A 91 2.30 13.39 -2.38
C ILE A 91 2.38 14.81 -2.93
N HIS A 92 3.12 15.05 -4.01
CA HIS A 92 3.21 16.38 -4.62
C HIS A 92 1.89 16.84 -5.26
N ALA A 93 1.18 15.95 -5.95
CA ALA A 93 -0.06 16.31 -6.64
C ALA A 93 -1.29 16.36 -5.71
N HIS A 94 -1.28 15.63 -4.59
CA HIS A 94 -2.46 15.39 -3.75
C HIS A 94 -2.19 15.54 -2.24
N THR A 95 -1.21 16.35 -1.83
CA THR A 95 -0.66 16.36 -0.45
C THR A 95 -1.73 16.36 0.65
N ARG A 96 -2.79 17.16 0.51
CA ARG A 96 -3.86 17.30 1.53
C ARG A 96 -4.95 16.23 1.46
N SER A 97 -4.94 15.35 0.47
CA SER A 97 -6.00 14.36 0.24
C SER A 97 -5.48 12.92 0.14
N VAL A 98 -4.19 12.69 0.40
CA VAL A 98 -3.64 11.32 0.45
C VAL A 98 -4.33 10.53 1.55
N SER A 99 -4.95 9.42 1.15
CA SER A 99 -5.72 8.59 2.09
C SER A 99 -4.80 7.86 3.07
N LYS A 100 -5.28 7.64 4.31
CA LYS A 100 -4.65 6.77 5.31
C LYS A 100 -4.20 5.43 4.72
N ARG A 101 -5.03 4.84 3.86
CA ARG A 101 -4.75 3.55 3.22
C ARG A 101 -3.47 3.57 2.37
N LEU A 102 -3.17 4.66 1.67
CA LEU A 102 -1.96 4.77 0.86
C LEU A 102 -0.70 4.91 1.74
N PHE A 103 -0.77 5.63 2.86
CA PHE A 103 0.30 5.62 3.86
C PHE A 103 0.55 4.21 4.41
N SER A 104 -0.51 3.52 4.86
CA SER A 104 -0.40 2.13 5.33
C SER A 104 0.17 1.19 4.25
N ARG A 105 -0.13 1.46 2.96
CA ARG A 105 0.42 0.71 1.82
C ARG A 105 1.93 0.92 1.68
N MET A 106 2.42 2.16 1.72
CA MET A 106 3.86 2.44 1.65
C MET A 106 4.62 1.86 2.83
N ILE A 107 4.10 2.00 4.05
CA ILE A 107 4.71 1.41 5.25
C ILE A 107 4.78 -0.12 5.13
N SER A 108 3.72 -0.76 4.61
CA SER A 108 3.73 -2.20 4.38
C SER A 108 4.72 -2.63 3.29
N LEU A 109 4.88 -1.82 2.24
CA LEU A 109 5.86 -2.06 1.19
C LEU A 109 7.27 -2.01 1.76
N TYR A 110 7.64 -0.95 2.48
CA TYR A 110 8.97 -0.84 3.07
C TYR A 110 9.24 -1.90 4.16
N ASP A 111 8.23 -2.28 4.95
CA ASP A 111 8.36 -3.38 5.91
C ASP A 111 8.65 -4.71 5.22
N HIS A 112 7.98 -5.00 4.10
CA HIS A 112 8.21 -6.20 3.29
C HIS A 112 9.62 -6.24 2.69
N HIS A 113 10.18 -5.08 2.35
CA HIS A 113 11.52 -4.92 1.79
C HIS A 113 12.62 -4.64 2.83
N ASN A 114 12.29 -4.73 4.11
CA ASN A 114 13.21 -4.49 5.23
C ASN A 114 13.92 -3.13 5.18
N LEU A 115 13.16 -2.06 4.89
CA LEU A 115 13.64 -0.67 4.82
C LEU A 115 13.10 0.16 6.00
N PRO A 116 13.62 -0.04 7.23
CA PRO A 116 13.07 0.59 8.43
C PRO A 116 13.22 2.12 8.45
N ASP A 117 14.28 2.68 7.84
CA ASP A 117 14.46 4.13 7.72
C ASP A 117 13.31 4.77 6.93
N LYS A 118 12.90 4.13 5.82
CA LYS A 118 11.78 4.60 5.01
C LYS A 118 10.43 4.47 5.70
N ILE A 119 10.27 3.48 6.58
CA ILE A 119 9.06 3.37 7.41
C ILE A 119 8.93 4.56 8.36
N VAL A 120 10.03 4.98 9.00
CA VAL A 120 9.98 6.11 9.95
C VAL A 120 9.81 7.44 9.23
N GLU A 121 10.34 7.60 8.01
CA GLU A 121 10.08 8.76 7.14
C GLU A 121 8.58 8.90 6.84
N VAL A 122 7.94 7.85 6.29
CA VAL A 122 6.51 7.90 5.95
C VAL A 122 5.63 8.07 7.20
N PHE A 123 6.04 7.52 8.34
CA PHE A 123 5.33 7.73 9.60
C PHE A 123 5.41 9.18 10.08
N ALA A 124 6.55 9.85 9.92
CA ALA A 124 6.67 11.27 10.23
C ALA A 124 5.71 12.11 9.37
N ASP A 125 5.61 11.82 8.06
CA ASP A 125 4.65 12.46 7.17
C ASP A 125 3.20 12.25 7.65
N MET A 126 2.86 11.04 8.11
CA MET A 126 1.54 10.76 8.70
C MET A 126 1.27 11.64 9.93
N GLU A 127 2.26 11.79 10.82
CA GLU A 127 2.10 12.63 12.02
C GLU A 127 1.96 14.11 11.67
N GLU A 128 2.76 14.62 10.73
CA GLU A 128 2.70 16.00 10.24
C GLU A 128 1.33 16.32 9.63
N LEU A 129 0.83 15.40 8.78
CA LEU A 129 -0.46 15.53 8.12
C LEU A 129 -1.65 15.11 9.02
N ARG A 130 -1.39 14.80 10.30
CA ARG A 130 -2.39 14.39 11.30
C ARG A 130 -3.21 13.15 10.89
N VAL A 131 -2.62 12.27 10.08
CA VAL A 131 -3.21 11.00 9.65
C VAL A 131 -2.98 9.95 10.75
N LYS A 132 -4.05 9.52 11.42
CA LYS A 132 -3.93 8.53 12.50
C LYS A 132 -3.59 7.14 11.94
N PRO A 133 -2.47 6.50 12.34
CA PRO A 133 -2.10 5.15 11.90
C PRO A 133 -3.14 4.11 12.35
N ASP A 134 -3.25 2.99 11.63
CA ASP A 134 -3.95 1.80 12.10
C ASP A 134 -3.04 0.91 12.95
N GLU A 135 -3.61 -0.11 13.58
CA GLU A 135 -2.88 -1.02 14.47
C GLU A 135 -1.69 -1.70 13.78
N ASP A 136 -1.88 -2.11 12.52
CA ASP A 136 -0.83 -2.78 11.75
C ASP A 136 0.31 -1.82 11.40
N THR A 137 -0.02 -0.57 11.04
CA THR A 137 0.94 0.51 10.85
C THR A 137 1.73 0.78 12.14
N VAL A 138 1.05 0.89 13.29
CA VAL A 138 1.71 1.09 14.59
C VAL A 138 2.68 -0.05 14.90
N ARG A 139 2.29 -1.30 14.64
CA ARG A 139 3.15 -2.49 14.83
C ARG A 139 4.41 -2.42 13.96
N LYS A 140 4.27 -2.06 12.69
CA LYS A 140 5.40 -1.93 11.74
C LYS A 140 6.34 -0.79 12.11
N VAL A 141 5.81 0.38 12.47
CA VAL A 141 6.60 1.53 12.93
C VAL A 141 7.34 1.22 14.23
N THR A 142 6.68 0.54 15.17
CA THR A 142 7.30 0.08 16.42
C THR A 142 8.45 -0.90 16.15
N SER A 143 8.27 -1.82 15.20
CA SER A 143 9.32 -2.74 14.73
C SER A 143 10.48 -1.99 14.07
N ALA A 144 10.19 -1.00 13.22
CA ALA A 144 11.20 -0.18 12.56
C ALA A 144 12.06 0.59 13.57
N PHE A 145 11.45 1.29 14.54
CA PHE A 145 12.20 1.96 15.59
C PHE A 145 13.07 1.01 16.42
N LYS A 146 12.57 -0.21 16.70
CA LYS A 146 13.37 -1.24 17.36
C LYS A 146 14.60 -1.63 16.53
N LYS A 147 14.42 -1.89 15.24
CA LYS A 147 15.52 -2.24 14.31
C LYS A 147 16.57 -1.13 14.20
N LEU A 148 16.14 0.13 14.31
CA LEU A 148 17.01 1.31 14.28
C LEU A 148 17.62 1.68 15.64
N GLY A 149 17.34 0.91 16.71
CA GLY A 149 17.83 1.22 18.06
C GLY A 149 17.19 2.48 18.69
N GLN A 150 16.09 2.98 18.15
CA GLN A 150 15.43 4.21 18.59
C GLN A 150 14.34 3.91 19.63
N GLU A 151 14.74 3.33 20.76
CA GLU A 151 13.81 2.80 21.78
C GLU A 151 12.91 3.86 22.41
N GLU A 152 13.40 5.08 22.63
CA GLU A 152 12.59 6.15 23.20
C GLU A 152 11.45 6.57 22.26
N LYS A 153 11.71 6.68 20.95
CA LYS A 153 10.67 6.96 19.96
C LYS A 153 9.67 5.80 19.86
N ARG A 154 10.17 4.55 19.92
CA ARG A 154 9.33 3.35 19.99
C ARG A 154 8.33 3.44 21.15
N LYS A 155 8.80 3.72 22.38
CA LYS A 155 7.95 3.89 23.57
C LYS A 155 6.90 4.99 23.38
N LEU A 156 7.28 6.12 22.79
CA LEU A 156 6.35 7.23 22.50
C LEU A 156 5.22 6.80 21.55
N VAL A 157 5.56 6.10 20.46
CA VAL A 157 4.56 5.59 19.51
C VAL A 157 3.60 4.61 20.18
N ILE A 158 4.10 3.64 20.96
CA ILE A 158 3.23 2.68 21.65
C ILE A 158 2.37 3.40 22.70
N LYS A 159 2.91 4.38 23.44
CA LYS A 159 2.14 5.18 24.39
C LYS A 159 1.01 5.97 23.73
N ARG A 160 1.27 6.54 22.55
CA ARG A 160 0.33 7.41 21.82
C ARG A 160 -0.73 6.63 21.04
N TYR A 161 -0.33 5.56 20.36
CA TYR A 161 -1.17 4.85 19.39
C TYR A 161 -1.42 3.38 19.73
N GLY A 162 -0.70 2.82 20.71
CA GLY A 162 -0.88 1.43 21.15
C GLY A 162 -2.28 1.18 21.69
N LEU A 163 -2.82 0.00 21.37
CA LEU A 163 -4.10 -0.43 21.92
C LEU A 163 -3.93 -0.76 23.40
N LYS A 164 -4.63 -0.03 24.26
CA LYS A 164 -4.68 -0.33 25.69
C LYS A 164 -5.46 -1.62 25.97
N TRP A 165 -6.43 -1.93 25.12
CA TRP A 165 -7.38 -3.03 25.32
C TRP A 165 -7.66 -3.73 23.99
N LYS A 166 -7.85 -5.05 24.04
CA LYS A 166 -8.35 -5.87 22.94
C LYS A 166 -9.52 -6.72 23.42
N TYR A 167 -10.39 -7.11 22.50
CA TYR A 167 -11.41 -8.09 22.77
C TYR A 167 -10.92 -9.44 22.25
N ILE A 168 -10.95 -10.45 23.11
CA ILE A 168 -10.66 -11.83 22.75
C ILE A 168 -11.92 -12.67 22.97
N HIS A 169 -12.06 -13.74 22.19
CA HIS A 169 -13.08 -14.74 22.45
C HIS A 169 -12.48 -15.79 23.39
N PHE A 170 -13.10 -15.96 24.56
CA PHE A 170 -12.71 -16.95 25.56
C PHE A 170 -13.97 -17.69 26.00
N ASN A 171 -13.99 -19.02 25.83
CA ASN A 171 -15.16 -19.87 26.14
C ASN A 171 -16.48 -19.41 25.49
N GLY A 172 -16.43 -18.93 24.24
CA GLY A 172 -17.62 -18.43 23.53
C GLY A 172 -18.03 -17.00 23.88
N GLU A 173 -17.45 -16.39 24.91
CA GLU A 173 -17.71 -15.01 25.31
C GLU A 173 -16.65 -14.04 24.79
N ARG A 174 -17.05 -12.78 24.52
CA ARG A 174 -16.12 -11.70 24.21
C ARG A 174 -15.63 -11.03 25.48
N VAL A 175 -14.40 -11.32 25.87
CA VAL A 175 -13.75 -10.73 27.04
C VAL A 175 -12.81 -9.60 26.62
N ARG A 176 -12.88 -8.46 27.33
CA ARG A 176 -11.95 -7.34 27.13
C ARG A 176 -10.70 -7.56 27.97
N VAL A 177 -9.54 -7.69 27.33
CA VAL A 177 -8.24 -7.88 27.97
C VAL A 177 -7.32 -6.70 27.72
N ARG A 178 -6.44 -6.41 28.67
CA ARG A 178 -5.39 -5.40 28.51
C ARG A 178 -4.33 -5.96 27.55
N THR A 179 -3.86 -5.17 26.59
CA THR A 179 -2.81 -5.66 25.67
C THR A 179 -1.51 -5.72 26.46
N GLN A 180 -0.97 -6.92 26.71
CA GLN A 180 0.31 -7.10 27.40
C GLN A 180 1.44 -6.47 26.56
N THR A 181 1.84 -5.25 26.90
CA THR A 181 3.13 -4.64 26.51
C THR A 181 3.67 -3.69 27.59
N TRP A 182 3.11 -3.69 28.80
CA TRP A 182 3.44 -2.70 29.83
C TRP A 182 3.30 -3.30 31.23
N GLU A 183 4.37 -3.92 31.73
CA GLU A 183 4.71 -4.01 33.17
C GLU A 183 6.05 -4.73 33.50
N GLU A 184 6.93 -5.04 32.54
CA GLU A 184 8.19 -5.76 32.88
C GLU A 184 9.46 -4.91 33.08
N ASP A 185 9.42 -3.58 33.00
CA ASP A 185 10.63 -2.74 33.22
C ASP A 185 10.48 -1.75 34.41
N GLN A 186 9.80 -2.16 35.49
CA GLN A 186 9.75 -1.41 36.76
C GLN A 186 10.23 -2.23 37.97
N LEU A 187 11.06 -3.26 37.76
CA LEU A 187 11.78 -3.97 38.83
C LEU A 187 13.29 -3.95 38.58
#